data_AF-A0AA42SQZ5-F1
#
_entry.id   AF-A0AA42SQZ5-F1
#
_cell.length_a   1.000
_cell.length_b   1.000
_cell.length_c   1.000
_cell.angle_alpha   90.00
_cell.angle_beta   90.00
_cell.angle_gamma   90.00
#
_symmetry.space_group_name_H-M   'P 1'
#
loop_
_entity.id
_entity.type
_entity.pdbx_description
1 polymer ?
#
loop_
_entity_poly.entity_id
_entity_poly.type
_entity_poly.pdbx_seq_one_letter_code
_entity_poly.pdbx_strand_id
1 'polypeptide(L)'
;MPFRLSTLLLALALPAGANTCPPGQVQVCLYGCLCVPEYAQMQEQALELAARNLQGWILQSRQQLLAAGSAPMPAAIRQQLLAWYPAELLDTVRYRVGGGEQLDAASTLLQNPDIQAVTLVDLIVFREAEAAELDVALWAHELHHVQQYRAWGVEGFARRYTRDFEAVEGPAYDLQLRVSRALREQTGY
;
A
#
# COMPACT_ATOMS: atom_id res chain seq x y z
N MET A 1 82.12 -27.61 4.25
CA MET A 1 81.42 -27.50 5.55
C MET A 1 81.94 -26.24 6.23
N PRO A 2 81.11 -25.29 6.70
CA PRO A 2 79.91 -25.54 7.51
C PRO A 2 78.61 -24.80 7.10
N PHE A 3 77.52 -25.51 7.35
CA PHE A 3 76.23 -25.15 7.96
C PHE A 3 75.41 -23.88 7.60
N ARG A 4 74.14 -24.19 7.38
CA ARG A 4 72.95 -23.39 7.09
C ARG A 4 72.57 -22.42 8.22
N LEU A 5 71.78 -21.40 7.89
CA LEU A 5 70.53 -21.11 8.61
C LEU A 5 69.58 -20.33 7.67
N SER A 6 68.60 -21.01 7.08
CA SER A 6 67.48 -20.38 6.39
C SER A 6 66.46 -19.94 7.44
N THR A 7 66.29 -18.63 7.61
CA THR A 7 65.32 -18.04 8.51
C THR A 7 63.92 -18.21 7.90
N LEU A 8 63.12 -19.10 8.47
CA LEU A 8 61.72 -19.29 8.13
C LEU A 8 60.92 -18.16 8.79
N LEU A 9 60.50 -17.17 8.00
CA LEU A 9 59.53 -16.15 8.43
C LEU A 9 58.14 -16.80 8.50
N LEU A 10 57.73 -17.17 9.71
CA LEU A 10 56.35 -17.57 10.00
C LEU A 10 55.52 -16.29 10.21
N ALA A 11 54.88 -15.80 9.14
CA ALA A 11 53.87 -14.78 9.25
C ALA A 11 52.65 -15.38 9.98
N LEU A 12 52.44 -14.98 11.24
CA LEU A 12 51.18 -15.21 11.94
C LEU A 12 50.09 -14.40 11.23
N ALA A 13 49.41 -15.03 10.28
CA ALA A 13 48.11 -14.56 9.83
C ALA A 13 47.13 -14.76 10.99
N LEU A 14 46.85 -13.69 11.72
CA LEU A 14 45.64 -13.63 12.55
C LEU A 14 44.46 -13.92 11.63
N PRO A 15 43.57 -14.88 11.96
CA PRO A 15 42.33 -14.99 11.22
C PRO A 15 41.56 -13.70 11.52
N ALA A 16 41.58 -12.75 10.58
CA ALA A 16 40.50 -11.79 10.48
C ALA A 16 39.23 -12.65 10.48
N GLY A 17 38.37 -12.49 11.48
CA GLY A 17 37.15 -13.28 11.62
C GLY A 17 36.37 -13.18 10.32
N ALA A 18 36.49 -14.20 9.48
CA ALA A 18 35.69 -14.34 8.29
C ALA A 18 34.24 -14.33 8.78
N ASN A 19 33.36 -13.55 8.13
CA ASN A 19 31.93 -13.55 8.41
C ASN A 19 31.42 -15.01 8.46
N THR A 20 31.27 -15.58 9.67
CA THR A 20 30.89 -17.00 9.86
C THR A 20 29.38 -17.21 9.75
N CYS A 21 28.63 -16.12 9.63
CA CYS A 21 27.18 -16.19 9.54
C CYS A 21 26.74 -16.37 8.08
N PRO A 22 25.70 -17.17 7.82
CA PRO A 22 25.06 -17.26 6.50
C PRO A 22 24.66 -15.88 5.96
N PRO A 23 24.54 -15.70 4.64
CA PRO A 23 24.02 -14.46 4.05
C PRO A 23 22.67 -14.05 4.67
N GLY A 24 22.52 -12.77 5.02
CA GLY A 24 21.34 -12.25 5.71
C GLY A 24 21.37 -12.36 7.24
N GLN A 25 22.49 -12.82 7.80
CA GLN A 25 22.69 -12.87 9.25
C GLN A 25 23.89 -12.04 9.67
N VAL A 26 23.76 -11.39 10.82
CA VAL A 26 24.84 -10.65 11.48
C VAL A 26 25.23 -11.36 12.77
N GLN A 27 26.52 -11.32 13.09
CA GLN A 27 27.03 -11.90 14.32
C GLN A 27 26.82 -10.92 15.48
N VAL A 28 26.15 -11.36 16.55
CA VAL A 28 25.99 -10.61 17.80
C VAL A 28 26.67 -11.39 18.92
N CYS A 29 27.68 -10.78 19.55
CA CYS A 29 28.45 -11.39 20.63
C CYS A 29 28.16 -10.65 21.94
N LEU A 30 27.54 -11.34 22.91
CA LEU A 30 27.37 -10.85 24.28
C LEU A 30 28.19 -11.70 25.26
N TYR A 31 27.70 -12.90 25.59
CA TYR A 31 28.43 -13.93 26.38
C TYR A 31 28.91 -15.10 25.51
N GLY A 32 28.54 -15.08 24.23
CA GLY A 32 28.88 -16.00 23.16
C GLY A 32 28.39 -15.35 21.87
N CYS A 33 28.99 -15.74 20.74
CA CYS A 33 28.59 -15.20 19.44
C CYS A 33 27.49 -16.06 18.83
N LEU A 34 26.38 -15.42 18.46
CA LEU A 34 25.30 -16.06 17.71
C LEU A 34 25.03 -15.29 16.42
N CYS A 35 24.61 -16.00 15.38
CA CYS A 35 24.17 -15.39 14.15
C CYS A 35 22.66 -15.11 14.26
N VAL A 36 22.27 -13.84 14.16
CA VAL A 36 20.87 -13.41 14.12
C VAL A 36 20.53 -12.89 12.73
N PRO A 37 19.26 -13.03 12.26
CA PRO A 37 18.82 -12.34 11.06
C PRO A 37 19.07 -10.85 11.17
N GLU A 38 19.51 -10.25 10.06
CA GLU A 38 19.64 -8.80 9.99
C GLU A 38 18.26 -8.14 10.16
N TYR A 39 18.18 -7.12 11.02
CA TYR A 39 16.91 -6.44 11.32
C TYR A 39 16.22 -5.91 10.06
N ALA A 40 16.99 -5.33 9.13
CA ALA A 40 16.47 -4.84 7.86
C ALA A 40 15.86 -5.96 6.99
N GLN A 41 16.49 -7.14 6.93
CA GLN A 41 15.95 -8.27 6.18
C GLN A 41 14.67 -8.81 6.81
N MET A 42 14.62 -8.88 8.14
CA MET A 42 13.42 -9.28 8.87
C MET A 42 12.27 -8.31 8.63
N GLN A 43 12.55 -7.00 8.67
CA GLN A 43 11.57 -5.96 8.38
C GLN A 43 11.04 -6.07 6.96
N GLU A 44 11.90 -6.23 5.94
CA GLU A 44 11.46 -6.42 4.55
C GLU A 44 10.60 -7.67 4.40
N GLN A 45 10.98 -8.80 5.00
CA GLN A 45 10.16 -10.02 4.95
C GLN A 45 8.77 -9.82 5.58
N ALA A 46 8.69 -9.06 6.68
CA ALA A 46 7.43 -8.72 7.32
C ALA A 46 6.57 -7.81 6.42
N LEU A 47 7.16 -6.77 5.81
CA LEU A 47 6.48 -5.86 4.88
C LEU A 47 5.97 -6.59 3.63
N GLU A 48 6.75 -7.55 3.12
CA GLU A 48 6.37 -8.41 1.99
C GLU A 48 5.20 -9.33 2.33
N LEU A 49 5.19 -9.91 3.53
CA LEU A 49 4.07 -10.72 3.99
C LEU A 49 2.81 -9.87 4.17
N ALA A 50 2.94 -8.69 4.77
CA ALA A 50 1.85 -7.73 4.91
C ALA A 50 1.28 -7.33 3.53
N ALA A 51 2.14 -7.05 2.55
CA ALA A 51 1.73 -6.68 1.20
C ALA A 51 0.93 -7.81 0.52
N ARG A 52 1.39 -9.06 0.63
CA ARG A 52 0.65 -10.22 0.08
C ARG A 52 -0.71 -10.41 0.74
N ASN A 53 -0.78 -10.24 2.06
CA ASN A 53 -2.05 -10.34 2.79
C ASN A 53 -3.01 -9.22 2.38
N LEU A 54 -2.54 -7.98 2.27
CA LEU A 54 -3.34 -6.85 1.81
C LEU A 54 -3.83 -7.05 0.37
N GLN A 55 -2.97 -7.51 -0.54
CA GLN A 55 -3.36 -7.85 -1.91
C GLN A 55 -4.46 -8.93 -1.93
N GLY A 56 -4.29 -10.00 -1.16
CA GLY A 56 -5.28 -11.08 -1.06
C GLY A 56 -6.62 -10.57 -0.56
N TRP A 57 -6.60 -9.75 0.50
CA TRP A 57 -7.79 -9.13 1.06
C TRP A 57 -8.51 -8.23 0.03
N ILE A 58 -7.79 -7.35 -0.66
CA ILE A 58 -8.38 -6.47 -1.70
C ILE A 58 -9.13 -7.28 -2.75
N LEU A 59 -8.48 -8.32 -3.31
CA LEU A 59 -9.06 -9.13 -4.38
C LEU A 59 -10.27 -9.95 -3.90
N GLN A 60 -10.16 -10.54 -2.71
CA GLN A 60 -11.23 -11.35 -2.12
C GLN A 60 -12.45 -10.49 -1.78
N SER A 61 -12.25 -9.37 -1.10
CA SER A 61 -13.33 -8.44 -0.75
C SER A 61 -14.01 -7.88 -1.98
N ARG A 62 -13.25 -7.52 -3.02
CA ARG A 62 -13.81 -7.09 -4.30
C ARG A 62 -14.73 -8.16 -4.90
N GLN A 63 -14.25 -9.40 -4.99
CA GLN A 63 -15.02 -10.50 -5.58
C GLN A 63 -16.32 -10.75 -4.81
N GLN A 64 -16.26 -10.78 -3.48
CA GLN A 64 -17.42 -10.98 -2.61
C GLN A 64 -18.46 -9.88 -2.80
N LEU A 65 -18.03 -8.62 -2.78
CA LEU A 65 -18.95 -7.49 -2.88
C LEU A 65 -19.55 -7.33 -4.29
N LEU A 66 -18.79 -7.63 -5.34
CA LEU A 66 -19.33 -7.67 -6.70
C LEU A 66 -20.38 -8.77 -6.86
N ALA A 67 -20.16 -9.95 -6.27
CA ALA A 67 -21.13 -11.04 -6.27
C ALA A 67 -22.43 -10.67 -5.51
N ALA A 68 -22.31 -9.86 -4.46
CA ALA A 68 -23.46 -9.32 -3.71
C ALA A 68 -24.19 -8.17 -4.43
N GLY A 69 -23.69 -7.72 -5.58
CA GLY A 69 -24.26 -6.66 -6.40
C GLY A 69 -23.55 -5.30 -6.24
N SER A 70 -23.54 -4.54 -7.31
CA SER A 70 -22.98 -3.17 -7.36
C SER A 70 -23.71 -2.34 -8.41
N ALA A 71 -23.62 -1.03 -8.30
CA ALA A 71 -24.22 -0.06 -9.22
C ALA A 71 -23.13 0.68 -10.02
N PRO A 72 -23.43 1.18 -11.23
CA PRO A 72 -22.54 2.11 -11.93
C PRO A 72 -22.51 3.46 -11.20
N MET A 73 -21.46 4.26 -11.38
CA MET A 73 -21.37 5.62 -10.82
C MET A 73 -22.65 6.45 -11.04
N PRO A 74 -23.19 7.16 -10.02
CA PRO A 74 -24.36 8.00 -10.18
C PRO A 74 -24.14 9.07 -11.26
N ALA A 75 -25.14 9.31 -12.13
CA ALA A 75 -24.99 10.18 -13.29
C ALA A 75 -24.62 11.63 -12.93
N ALA A 76 -25.15 12.15 -11.82
CA ALA A 76 -24.85 13.50 -11.33
C ALA A 76 -23.41 13.64 -10.81
N ILE A 77 -22.90 12.62 -10.11
CA ILE A 77 -21.50 12.53 -9.68
C ILE A 77 -20.60 12.43 -10.91
N ARG A 78 -20.94 11.53 -11.84
CA ARG A 78 -20.18 11.33 -13.09
C ARG A 78 -20.02 12.62 -13.88
N GLN A 79 -21.08 13.39 -14.06
CA GLN A 79 -21.04 14.67 -14.79
C GLN A 79 -20.02 15.65 -14.18
N GLN A 80 -20.01 15.79 -12.86
CA GLN A 80 -19.08 16.69 -12.17
C GLN A 80 -17.62 16.22 -12.27
N LEU A 81 -17.40 14.90 -12.29
CA LEU A 81 -16.05 14.31 -12.35
C LEU A 81 -15.43 14.31 -13.75
N LEU A 82 -16.20 14.55 -14.82
CA LEU A 82 -15.67 14.65 -16.19
C LEU A 82 -14.66 15.80 -16.36
N ALA A 83 -14.67 16.80 -15.48
CA ALA A 83 -13.66 17.86 -15.45
C ALA A 83 -12.29 17.39 -14.94
N TRP A 84 -12.24 16.24 -14.26
CA TRP A 84 -11.05 15.75 -13.54
C TRP A 84 -10.52 14.44 -14.12
N TYR A 85 -11.40 13.64 -14.73
CA TYR A 85 -11.09 12.29 -15.19
C TYR A 85 -11.67 12.00 -16.57
N PRO A 86 -11.00 11.15 -17.37
CA PRO A 86 -11.54 10.72 -18.66
C PRO A 86 -12.79 9.86 -18.45
N ALA A 87 -13.77 10.00 -19.36
CA ALA A 87 -15.04 9.28 -19.30
C ALA A 87 -14.84 7.76 -19.22
N GLU A 88 -13.84 7.24 -19.93
CA GLU A 88 -13.50 5.82 -19.97
C GLU A 88 -13.01 5.28 -18.62
N LEU A 89 -12.43 6.13 -17.75
CA LEU A 89 -12.15 5.72 -16.37
C LEU A 89 -13.45 5.62 -15.58
N LEU A 90 -14.28 6.67 -15.63
CA LEU A 90 -15.52 6.75 -14.86
C LEU A 90 -16.50 5.61 -15.21
N ASP A 91 -16.57 5.22 -16.48
CA ASP A 91 -17.48 4.18 -16.97
C ASP A 91 -17.09 2.76 -16.56
N THR A 92 -15.85 2.55 -16.12
CA THR A 92 -15.40 1.23 -15.62
C THR A 92 -15.67 1.02 -14.14
N VAL A 93 -15.90 2.10 -13.39
CA VAL A 93 -15.97 2.05 -11.94
C VAL A 93 -17.37 1.67 -11.50
N ARG A 94 -17.42 0.78 -10.50
CA ARG A 94 -18.66 0.39 -9.83
C ARG A 94 -18.63 0.90 -8.41
N TYR A 95 -19.81 1.08 -7.82
CA TYR A 95 -19.91 1.39 -6.40
C TYR A 95 -20.92 0.52 -5.69
N ARG A 96 -20.79 0.51 -4.38
CA ARG A 96 -21.74 -0.09 -3.46
C ARG A 96 -21.83 0.76 -2.20
N VAL A 97 -23.04 0.83 -1.64
CA VAL A 97 -23.27 1.29 -0.28
C VAL A 97 -23.49 0.07 0.60
N GLY A 98 -22.90 0.08 1.79
CA GLY A 98 -22.98 -1.06 2.70
C GLY A 98 -21.95 -2.13 2.36
N GLY A 99 -21.03 -2.31 3.30
CA GLY A 99 -19.91 -3.24 3.25
C GLY A 99 -19.16 -3.18 4.58
N GLY A 100 -19.92 -3.13 5.68
CA GLY A 100 -19.41 -2.80 7.02
C GLY A 100 -18.23 -3.67 7.42
N GLU A 101 -18.30 -4.99 7.21
CA GLU A 101 -17.19 -5.90 7.48
C GLU A 101 -15.91 -5.51 6.71
N GLN A 102 -16.02 -5.18 5.41
CA GLN A 102 -14.88 -4.79 4.60
C GLN A 102 -14.36 -3.40 5.00
N LEU A 103 -15.25 -2.47 5.35
CA LEU A 103 -14.84 -1.16 5.84
C LEU A 103 -14.17 -1.24 7.21
N ASP A 104 -14.67 -2.08 8.12
CA ASP A 104 -14.09 -2.28 9.45
C ASP A 104 -12.74 -3.02 9.36
N ALA A 105 -12.64 -3.99 8.45
CA ALA A 105 -11.38 -4.63 8.10
C ALA A 105 -10.40 -3.63 7.48
N ALA A 106 -10.85 -2.76 6.57
CA ALA A 106 -10.04 -1.69 6.01
C ALA A 106 -9.55 -0.75 7.13
N SER A 107 -10.43 -0.33 8.04
CA SER A 107 -10.06 0.54 9.16
C SER A 107 -8.98 -0.07 10.04
N THR A 108 -9.04 -1.38 10.25
CA THR A 108 -8.01 -2.11 11.01
C THR A 108 -6.71 -2.26 10.22
N LEU A 109 -6.78 -2.69 8.96
CA LEU A 109 -5.61 -2.96 8.13
C LEU A 109 -4.85 -1.68 7.75
N LEU A 110 -5.58 -0.60 7.52
CA LEU A 110 -5.04 0.70 7.10
C LEU A 110 -4.84 1.63 8.31
N GLN A 111 -5.17 1.19 9.53
CA GLN A 111 -5.07 1.96 10.77
C GLN A 111 -5.80 3.32 10.72
N ASN A 112 -6.91 3.38 9.99
CA ASN A 112 -7.71 4.59 9.81
C ASN A 112 -9.14 4.34 10.31
N PRO A 113 -9.51 4.86 11.50
CA PRO A 113 -10.85 4.63 12.05
C PRO A 113 -11.96 5.36 11.28
N ASP A 114 -11.61 6.39 10.49
CA ASP A 114 -12.57 7.32 9.90
C ASP A 114 -12.85 7.05 8.41
N ILE A 115 -12.57 5.83 7.93
CA ILE A 115 -12.80 5.41 6.54
C ILE A 115 -14.29 5.54 6.19
N GLN A 116 -14.58 6.53 5.32
CA GLN A 116 -15.90 6.78 4.73
C GLN A 116 -16.12 5.97 3.44
N ALA A 117 -15.04 5.68 2.73
CA ALA A 117 -15.06 4.83 1.54
C ALA A 117 -13.73 4.08 1.39
N VAL A 118 -13.75 2.96 0.67
CA VAL A 118 -12.55 2.21 0.29
C VAL A 118 -12.62 1.77 -1.16
N THR A 119 -11.52 1.94 -1.88
CA THR A 119 -11.37 1.46 -3.25
C THR A 119 -10.74 0.07 -3.31
N LEU A 120 -11.48 -0.86 -3.91
CA LEU A 120 -11.07 -2.23 -4.19
C LEU A 120 -10.94 -2.43 -5.70
N VAL A 121 -9.79 -2.03 -6.25
CA VAL A 121 -9.46 -2.03 -7.69
C VAL A 121 -10.31 -1.04 -8.50
N ASP A 122 -11.49 -1.44 -8.94
CA ASP A 122 -12.47 -0.66 -9.73
C ASP A 122 -13.84 -0.58 -9.01
N LEU A 123 -13.95 -1.15 -7.81
CA LEU A 123 -15.13 -1.08 -6.96
C LEU A 123 -14.86 -0.12 -5.80
N ILE A 124 -15.68 0.92 -5.66
CA ILE A 124 -15.65 1.84 -4.53
C ILE A 124 -16.78 1.49 -3.56
N VAL A 125 -16.42 1.24 -2.31
CA VAL A 125 -17.38 0.85 -1.26
C VAL A 125 -17.54 2.02 -0.31
N PHE A 126 -18.75 2.59 -0.27
CA PHE A 126 -19.09 3.70 0.62
C PHE A 126 -19.75 3.16 1.88
N ARG A 127 -19.44 3.78 3.02
CA ARG A 127 -20.09 3.52 4.30
C ARG A 127 -21.55 3.97 4.25
N GLU A 128 -21.76 5.23 3.88
CA GLU A 128 -23.08 5.86 3.86
C GLU A 128 -23.55 6.18 2.44
N ALA A 129 -24.87 6.09 2.22
CA ALA A 129 -25.46 6.38 0.91
C ALA A 129 -25.28 7.85 0.52
N GLU A 130 -25.38 8.76 1.48
CA GLU A 130 -25.23 10.21 1.27
C GLU A 130 -23.87 10.55 0.63
N ALA A 131 -22.79 9.96 1.13
CA ALA A 131 -21.46 10.16 0.58
C ALA A 131 -21.36 9.64 -0.86
N ALA A 132 -21.93 8.47 -1.14
CA ALA A 132 -21.96 7.90 -2.49
C ALA A 132 -22.77 8.74 -3.48
N GLU A 133 -23.81 9.43 -3.02
CA GLU A 133 -24.73 10.19 -3.88
C GLU A 133 -24.33 11.66 -4.06
N LEU A 134 -23.68 12.26 -3.06
CA LEU A 134 -23.47 13.71 -2.99
C LEU A 134 -21.99 14.13 -2.90
N ASP A 135 -21.10 13.29 -2.36
CA ASP A 135 -19.71 13.71 -2.09
C ASP A 135 -18.78 13.47 -3.28
N VAL A 136 -18.82 14.40 -4.23
CA VAL A 136 -17.96 14.39 -5.43
C VAL A 136 -16.47 14.43 -5.08
N ALA A 137 -16.09 15.08 -3.97
CA ALA A 137 -14.70 15.20 -3.59
C ALA A 137 -14.16 13.86 -3.05
N LEU A 138 -14.95 13.16 -2.23
CA LEU A 138 -14.63 11.80 -1.80
C LEU A 138 -14.56 10.85 -3.00
N TRP A 139 -15.48 10.94 -3.96
CA TRP A 139 -15.37 10.17 -5.20
C TRP A 139 -14.06 10.43 -5.95
N ALA A 140 -13.58 11.67 -6.00
CA ALA A 140 -12.31 11.99 -6.63
C ALA A 140 -11.11 11.38 -5.88
N HIS A 141 -11.16 11.36 -4.54
CA HIS A 141 -10.17 10.65 -3.73
C HIS A 141 -10.12 9.16 -4.13
N GLU A 142 -11.27 8.49 -4.11
CA GLU A 142 -11.35 7.05 -4.41
C GLU A 142 -10.95 6.73 -5.86
N LEU A 143 -11.32 7.57 -6.82
CA LEU A 143 -10.88 7.42 -8.22
C LEU A 143 -9.37 7.58 -8.39
N HIS A 144 -8.70 8.33 -7.51
CA HIS A 144 -7.24 8.36 -7.50
C HIS A 144 -6.66 6.99 -7.20
N HIS A 145 -7.22 6.26 -6.23
CA HIS A 145 -6.82 4.88 -5.97
C HIS A 145 -7.13 3.94 -7.13
N VAL A 146 -8.23 4.13 -7.87
CA VAL A 146 -8.48 3.38 -9.12
C VAL A 146 -7.36 3.60 -10.13
N GLN A 147 -6.87 4.83 -10.30
CA GLN A 147 -5.71 5.10 -11.17
C GLN A 147 -4.44 4.44 -10.66
N GLN A 148 -4.19 4.47 -9.35
CA GLN A 148 -3.04 3.80 -8.73
C GLN A 148 -3.08 2.29 -8.98
N TYR A 149 -4.24 1.65 -8.81
CA TYR A 149 -4.42 0.23 -9.16
C TYR A 149 -4.16 -0.06 -10.63
N ARG A 150 -4.62 0.80 -11.54
CA ARG A 150 -4.35 0.67 -12.99
C ARG A 150 -2.87 0.83 -13.32
N ALA A 151 -2.17 1.75 -12.65
CA ALA A 151 -0.77 2.05 -12.91
C ALA A 151 0.18 1.02 -12.29
N TRP A 152 -0.12 0.51 -11.10
CA TRP A 152 0.79 -0.32 -10.32
C TRP A 152 0.37 -1.79 -10.24
N GLY A 153 -0.87 -2.11 -10.62
CA GLY A 153 -1.50 -3.37 -10.27
C GLY A 153 -1.77 -3.50 -8.77
N VAL A 154 -2.52 -4.52 -8.38
CA VAL A 154 -2.91 -4.74 -6.97
C VAL A 154 -1.70 -5.08 -6.09
N GLU A 155 -0.76 -5.88 -6.61
CA GLU A 155 0.49 -6.18 -5.90
C GLU A 155 1.33 -4.91 -5.68
N GLY A 156 1.51 -4.10 -6.73
CA GLY A 156 2.31 -2.88 -6.65
C GLY A 156 1.69 -1.81 -5.76
N PHE A 157 0.36 -1.73 -5.71
CA PHE A 157 -0.38 -0.93 -4.73
C PHE A 157 -0.12 -1.42 -3.30
N ALA A 158 -0.37 -2.71 -3.04
CA ALA A 158 -0.22 -3.26 -1.69
C ALA A 158 1.20 -3.12 -1.14
N ARG A 159 2.23 -3.34 -1.99
CA ARG A 159 3.65 -3.15 -1.64
C ARG A 159 4.00 -1.71 -1.26
N ARG A 160 3.37 -0.71 -1.89
CA ARG A 160 3.59 0.70 -1.58
C ARG A 160 2.85 1.07 -0.31
N TYR A 161 1.59 0.69 -0.21
CA TYR A 161 0.75 0.99 0.95
C TYR A 161 1.34 0.46 2.26
N THR A 162 1.83 -0.78 2.27
CA THR A 162 2.40 -1.36 3.51
C THR A 162 3.74 -0.74 3.91
N ARG A 163 4.46 -0.10 2.98
CA ARG A 163 5.74 0.57 3.25
C ARG A 163 5.55 2.01 3.65
N ASP A 164 4.68 2.72 2.95
CA ASP A 164 4.45 4.14 3.09
C ASP A 164 3.03 4.46 2.60
N PHE A 165 2.06 4.36 3.52
CA PHE A 165 0.67 4.66 3.20
C PHE A 165 0.48 6.16 2.93
N GLU A 166 1.24 7.04 3.59
CA GLU A 166 1.13 8.49 3.40
C GLU A 166 1.47 8.89 1.97
N ALA A 167 2.48 8.27 1.37
CA ALA A 167 2.82 8.49 -0.05
C ALA A 167 1.72 8.00 -1.02
N VAL A 168 0.87 7.05 -0.60
CA VAL A 168 -0.26 6.56 -1.40
C VAL A 168 -1.50 7.45 -1.21
N GLU A 169 -1.80 7.83 0.02
CA GLU A 169 -2.98 8.61 0.43
C GLU A 169 -2.85 10.11 0.16
N GLY A 170 -1.66 10.68 0.36
CA GLY A 170 -1.40 12.11 0.26
C GLY A 170 -1.88 12.72 -1.07
N PRO A 171 -1.50 12.17 -2.24
CA PRO A 171 -1.98 12.65 -3.53
C PRO A 171 -3.51 12.55 -3.72
N ALA A 172 -4.16 11.55 -3.11
CA ALA A 172 -5.62 11.40 -3.14
C ALA A 172 -6.31 12.49 -2.30
N TYR A 173 -5.80 12.77 -1.10
CA TYR A 173 -6.27 13.89 -0.27
C TYR A 173 -6.04 15.26 -0.92
N ASP A 174 -4.88 15.48 -1.54
CA ASP A 174 -4.60 16.72 -2.27
C ASP A 174 -5.61 16.93 -3.40
N LEU A 175 -5.97 15.87 -4.12
CA LEU A 175 -7.00 15.94 -5.15
C LEU A 175 -8.38 16.23 -4.55
N GLN A 176 -8.76 15.52 -3.49
CA GLN A 176 -10.03 15.77 -2.79
C GLN A 176 -10.16 17.25 -2.39
N LEU A 177 -9.13 17.82 -1.78
CA LEU A 177 -9.11 19.24 -1.39
C LEU A 177 -9.26 20.20 -2.58
N ARG A 178 -8.61 19.89 -3.71
CA ARG A 178 -8.74 20.69 -4.94
C ARG A 178 -10.16 20.61 -5.50
N VAL A 179 -10.76 19.43 -5.54
CA VAL A 179 -12.14 19.24 -6.00
C VAL A 179 -13.12 19.96 -5.07
N SER A 180 -12.99 19.79 -3.74
CA SER A 180 -13.83 20.50 -2.77
C SER A 180 -13.72 22.03 -2.89
N ARG A 181 -12.55 22.57 -3.28
CA ARG A 181 -12.40 24.01 -3.52
C ARG A 181 -13.13 24.44 -4.79
N ALA A 182 -12.91 23.73 -5.90
CA ALA A 182 -13.56 24.05 -7.17
C ALA A 182 -15.09 23.98 -7.11
N LEU A 183 -15.64 23.02 -6.36
CA LEU A 183 -17.08 22.89 -6.17
C LEU A 183 -17.69 24.07 -5.39
N ARG A 184 -16.98 24.59 -4.38
CA ARG A 184 -17.41 25.79 -3.64
C ARG A 184 -17.44 27.04 -4.53
N GLU A 185 -16.41 27.20 -5.36
CA GLU A 185 -16.33 28.31 -6.32
C GLU A 185 -17.46 28.26 -7.35
N GLN A 186 -17.90 27.06 -7.77
CA GLN A 186 -19.01 26.88 -8.71
C GLN A 186 -20.39 27.16 -8.08
N THR A 187 -20.57 26.89 -6.79
CA THR A 187 -21.85 27.13 -6.09
C THR A 187 -22.00 28.56 -5.56
N GLY A 188 -20.98 29.41 -5.72
CA GLY A 188 -21.06 30.85 -5.45
C GLY A 188 -21.00 31.21 -3.96
N TYR A 189 -20.37 30.37 -3.14
CA TYR A 189 -20.07 30.68 -1.73
C TYR A 189 -18.55 30.67 -1.46
#